data_AF-A0A524GK38-F1
#
_entry.id   AF-A0A524GK38-F1
#
_cell.length_a   1.000
_cell.length_b   1.000
_cell.length_c   1.000
_cell.angle_alpha   90.00
_cell.angle_beta   90.00
_cell.angle_gamma   90.00
#
_symmetry.space_group_name_H-M   'P 1'
#
loop_
_entity.id
_entity.type
_entity.pdbx_description
1 polymer ?
#
loop_
_entity_poly.entity_id
_entity_poly.type
_entity_poly.pdbx_seq_one_letter_code
_entity_poly.pdbx_strand_id
1 'polypeptide(L)'
;MKKNNTILLAIRTLSYQGGKILGSRWLPLIDALRQALAKSGFEQPESSDELLLFIFPNPFLALISLLESLASAKTEHGWQESHGALPIQTVIHLIEEEDTLPQIQQPSASEWDLLLQETIYVTRPLMRNWKELMAGRDLPEHRFEDDGGGFFQMVIAGKAAIFKVELFSYRSLAVHGNLKECFYCGMTSHTPANCPSKFINMKVRGMDQLGYLPFEDLNFIYKKIFPDYSACSKKCAAGIKPAQLRQDKELLVFVSLLDLNRIYQLRFLANIAFCLNAKWDALDSTDKINIDSRNLHLGLDCLRVGQYAQAEELFSRESKKRGGKQFYAAVGLAFWALEQGRAKDMGHYLERAKTIASQEKERIYSHLLLSRYYELHNDSWKAKEAANNAIKINADAWECQYRKIQQNVRYGFDEGDLKRLRVLMLGQKEIFMIALMDPLLLPVQGLVNDLAIEHMQYQRQEAAKNMAMAEAESA
;
A
#
# COMPACT_ATOMS: atom_id res chain seq x y z
N MET A 1 18.18 16.67 -13.84
CA MET A 1 17.89 15.34 -13.27
C MET A 1 18.58 15.31 -11.91
N LYS A 2 17.84 15.26 -10.79
CA LYS A 2 18.47 15.13 -9.47
C LYS A 2 19.14 13.76 -9.38
N LYS A 3 20.38 13.70 -8.88
CA LYS A 3 21.08 12.44 -8.55
C LYS A 3 20.13 11.58 -7.70
N ASN A 4 20.01 10.30 -8.03
CA ASN A 4 19.26 9.34 -7.21
C ASN A 4 20.13 9.03 -5.99
N ASN A 5 20.00 9.85 -4.94
CA ASN A 5 20.79 9.70 -3.73
C ASN A 5 20.32 8.47 -2.97
N THR A 6 21.06 7.37 -3.10
CA THR A 6 20.70 6.07 -2.54
C THR A 6 21.52 5.83 -1.28
N ILE A 7 20.87 5.45 -0.18
CA ILE A 7 21.53 5.28 1.11
C ILE A 7 21.60 3.80 1.45
N LEU A 8 22.81 3.30 1.70
CA LEU A 8 23.05 1.98 2.25
C LEU A 8 23.14 2.07 3.77
N LEU A 9 22.26 1.33 4.46
CA LEU A 9 22.37 1.03 5.87
C LEU A 9 22.99 -0.37 6.01
N ALA A 10 24.16 -0.46 6.62
CA ALA A 10 24.86 -1.70 6.94
C ALA A 10 24.91 -1.91 8.45
N ILE A 11 24.44 -3.07 8.92
CA ILE A 11 24.44 -3.45 10.33
C ILE A 11 25.13 -4.80 10.48
N ARG A 12 26.36 -4.81 10.99
CA ARG A 12 27.06 -6.05 11.35
C ARG A 12 26.55 -6.52 12.71
N THR A 13 26.11 -7.77 12.79
CA THR A 13 25.66 -8.38 14.04
C THR A 13 26.78 -9.22 14.64
N LEU A 14 27.07 -9.05 15.92
CA LEU A 14 28.13 -9.82 16.60
C LEU A 14 27.50 -11.03 17.29
N SER A 15 27.10 -12.02 16.48
CA SER A 15 26.28 -13.17 16.88
C SER A 15 26.76 -13.92 18.12
N TYR A 16 28.07 -14.11 18.28
CA TYR A 16 28.63 -14.76 19.47
C TYR A 16 28.35 -13.96 20.76
N GLN A 17 28.56 -12.64 20.72
CA GLN A 17 28.35 -11.78 21.89
C GLN A 17 26.86 -11.63 22.20
N GLY A 18 26.03 -11.40 21.17
CA GLY A 18 24.59 -11.32 21.31
C GLY A 18 23.98 -12.62 21.85
N GLY A 19 24.41 -13.77 21.33
CA GLY A 19 24.00 -15.09 21.81
C GLY A 19 24.43 -15.37 23.26
N LYS A 20 25.58 -14.86 23.70
CA LYS A 20 26.02 -14.98 25.11
C LYS A 20 25.12 -14.19 26.07
N ILE A 21 24.60 -13.05 25.63
CA ILE A 21 23.78 -12.15 26.47
C ILE A 21 22.30 -12.58 26.46
N LEU A 22 21.73 -12.79 25.27
CA LEU A 22 20.29 -13.07 25.10
C LEU A 22 19.95 -14.55 24.87
N GLY A 23 20.94 -15.43 24.71
CA GLY A 23 20.71 -16.84 24.44
C GLY A 23 19.86 -17.04 23.19
N SER A 24 18.80 -17.85 23.32
CA SER A 24 17.85 -18.14 22.23
C SER A 24 17.04 -16.94 21.76
N ARG A 25 17.07 -15.81 22.46
CA ARG A 25 16.34 -14.57 22.08
C ARG A 25 17.13 -13.67 21.13
N TRP A 26 18.41 -13.96 20.88
CA TRP A 26 19.25 -13.15 20.00
C TRP A 26 18.77 -13.15 18.55
N LEU A 27 18.63 -14.32 17.93
CA LEU A 27 18.17 -14.43 16.53
C LEU A 27 16.77 -13.82 16.34
N PRO A 28 15.77 -14.10 17.22
CA PRO A 28 14.48 -13.40 17.16
C PRO A 28 14.58 -11.87 17.21
N LEU A 29 15.50 -11.30 18.00
CA LEU A 29 15.72 -9.85 18.04
C LEU A 29 16.24 -9.33 16.69
N ILE A 30 17.20 -10.03 16.08
CA ILE A 30 17.75 -9.68 14.78
C ILE A 30 16.69 -9.82 13.68
N ASP A 31 15.87 -10.86 13.73
CA ASP A 31 14.75 -11.04 12.80
C ASP A 31 13.71 -9.93 12.94
N ALA A 32 13.37 -9.52 14.17
CA ALA A 32 12.46 -8.40 14.41
C ALA A 32 13.03 -7.08 13.85
N LEU A 33 14.33 -6.83 14.05
CA LEU A 33 15.03 -5.68 13.47
C LEU A 33 14.99 -5.71 11.94
N ARG A 34 15.34 -6.84 11.31
CA ARG A 34 15.29 -7.04 9.85
C ARG A 34 13.89 -6.77 9.29
N GLN A 35 12.86 -7.35 9.90
CA GLN A 35 11.46 -7.18 9.48
C GLN A 35 10.98 -5.74 9.63
N ALA A 36 11.39 -5.03 10.68
CA ALA A 36 11.01 -3.64 10.90
C ALA A 36 11.68 -2.70 9.88
N LEU A 37 12.97 -2.90 9.60
CA LEU A 37 13.71 -2.14 8.57
C LEU A 37 13.12 -2.34 7.17
N ALA A 38 12.71 -3.56 6.82
CA ALA A 38 12.10 -3.90 5.54
C ALA A 38 10.79 -3.14 5.24
N LYS A 39 10.14 -2.53 6.25
CA LYS A 39 8.93 -1.71 6.05
C LYS A 39 9.21 -0.34 5.42
N SER A 40 10.45 0.13 5.54
CA SER A 40 10.88 1.46 5.12
C SER A 40 12.10 1.46 4.20
N GLY A 41 12.69 0.30 3.93
CA GLY A 41 13.86 0.12 3.07
C GLY A 41 13.86 -1.24 2.36
N PHE A 42 14.79 -1.42 1.43
CA PHE A 42 14.92 -2.61 0.60
C PHE A 42 16.12 -3.44 1.04
N GLU A 43 15.87 -4.64 1.58
CA GLU A 43 16.94 -5.58 1.94
C GLU A 43 17.71 -6.00 0.68
N GLN A 44 19.04 -6.02 0.78
CA GLN A 44 19.92 -6.40 -0.32
C GLN A 44 20.12 -7.92 -0.37
N PRO A 45 20.31 -8.52 -1.56
CA PRO A 45 20.54 -9.96 -1.71
C PRO A 45 21.74 -10.51 -0.90
N GLU A 46 22.74 -9.68 -0.64
CA GLU A 46 23.95 -9.99 0.11
C GLU A 46 23.73 -9.95 1.64
N SER A 47 22.54 -9.54 2.08
CA SER A 47 22.16 -9.53 3.50
C SER A 47 22.17 -10.95 4.08
N SER A 48 22.65 -11.07 5.31
CA SER A 48 22.76 -12.32 6.07
C SER A 48 22.53 -12.04 7.56
N ASP A 49 22.47 -13.09 8.39
CA ASP A 49 22.27 -12.89 9.83
C ASP A 49 23.44 -12.17 10.50
N GLU A 50 24.65 -12.27 9.93
CA GLU A 50 25.87 -11.59 10.41
C GLU A 50 26.01 -10.16 9.88
N LEU A 51 25.34 -9.84 8.78
CA LEU A 51 25.41 -8.53 8.14
C LEU A 51 24.09 -8.21 7.45
N LEU A 52 23.34 -7.28 8.02
CA LEU A 52 22.12 -6.76 7.42
C LEU A 52 22.45 -5.59 6.51
N LEU A 53 21.97 -5.64 5.27
CA LEU A 53 22.18 -4.61 4.26
C LEU A 53 20.84 -4.13 3.72
N PHE A 54 20.57 -2.82 3.86
CA PHE A 54 19.32 -2.21 3.42
C PHE A 54 19.57 -0.95 2.61
N ILE A 55 18.81 -0.76 1.53
CA ILE A 55 18.79 0.48 0.77
C ILE A 55 17.58 1.33 1.17
N PHE A 56 17.84 2.62 1.40
CA PHE A 56 16.85 3.64 1.69
C PHE A 56 16.93 4.78 0.68
N PRO A 57 15.81 5.46 0.38
CA PRO A 57 15.78 6.54 -0.60
C PRO A 57 16.35 7.86 -0.06
N ASN A 58 16.58 8.00 1.26
CA ASN A 58 17.22 9.16 1.87
C ASN A 58 17.74 8.81 3.28
N PRO A 59 18.68 9.60 3.84
CA PRO A 59 19.36 9.23 5.10
C PRO A 59 18.47 9.42 6.34
N PHE A 60 17.50 10.35 6.30
CA PHE A 60 16.54 10.54 7.37
C PHE A 60 15.74 9.25 7.64
N LEU A 61 15.27 8.58 6.58
CA LEU A 61 14.53 7.34 6.74
C LEU A 61 15.37 6.18 7.21
N ALA A 62 16.60 6.05 6.72
CA ALA A 62 17.52 5.03 7.20
C ALA A 62 17.74 5.19 8.72
N LEU A 63 18.01 6.42 9.17
CA LEU A 63 18.28 6.73 10.57
C LEU A 63 17.06 6.50 11.47
N ILE A 64 15.89 7.00 11.09
CA ILE A 64 14.67 6.82 11.87
C ILE A 64 14.29 5.35 11.95
N SER A 65 14.26 4.67 10.80
CA SER A 65 13.89 3.25 10.74
C SER A 65 14.84 2.42 11.61
N LEU A 66 16.14 2.71 11.59
CA LEU A 66 17.11 2.08 12.48
C LEU A 66 16.79 2.32 13.96
N LEU A 67 16.66 3.57 14.37
CA LEU A 67 16.49 3.92 15.79
C LEU A 67 15.17 3.38 16.36
N GLU A 68 14.07 3.53 15.62
CA GLU A 68 12.76 2.99 16.02
C GLU A 68 12.76 1.46 16.06
N SER A 69 13.35 0.81 15.06
CA SER A 69 13.43 -0.65 15.00
C SER A 69 14.30 -1.21 16.12
N LEU A 70 15.42 -0.57 16.44
CA LEU A 70 16.27 -0.96 17.57
C LEU A 70 15.54 -0.79 18.89
N ALA A 71 14.86 0.35 19.12
CA ALA A 71 14.11 0.59 20.33
C ALA A 71 12.97 -0.44 20.52
N SER A 72 12.23 -0.72 19.44
CA SER A 72 11.14 -1.71 19.44
C SER A 72 11.67 -3.11 19.70
N ALA A 73 12.69 -3.57 18.96
CA ALA A 73 13.26 -4.90 19.10
C ALA A 73 13.89 -5.12 20.48
N LYS A 74 14.58 -4.11 21.03
CA LYS A 74 15.08 -4.14 22.42
C LYS A 74 13.96 -4.34 23.43
N THR A 75 12.85 -3.62 23.27
CA THR A 75 11.71 -3.71 24.18
C THR A 75 11.04 -5.08 24.10
N GLU A 76 10.73 -5.54 22.88
CA GLU A 76 10.07 -6.83 22.62
C GLU A 76 10.92 -8.02 23.08
N HIS A 77 12.22 -7.97 22.84
CA HIS A 77 13.16 -9.04 23.19
C HIS A 77 13.91 -8.80 24.50
N GLY A 78 13.43 -7.86 25.33
CA GLY A 78 13.84 -7.70 26.72
C GLY A 78 15.31 -7.35 26.92
N TRP A 79 15.89 -6.55 26.03
CA TRP A 79 17.19 -5.93 26.25
C TRP A 79 17.10 -4.89 27.37
N GLN A 80 18.00 -4.95 28.34
CA GLN A 80 18.05 -4.04 29.48
C GLN A 80 19.32 -3.20 29.42
N GLU A 81 19.30 -1.98 29.97
CA GLU A 81 20.48 -1.11 30.04
C GLU A 81 21.67 -1.78 30.74
N SER A 82 21.41 -2.67 31.70
CA SER A 82 22.42 -3.47 32.39
C SER A 82 23.20 -4.44 31.51
N HIS A 83 22.70 -4.76 30.31
CA HIS A 83 23.42 -5.59 29.34
C HIS A 83 24.50 -4.81 28.57
N GLY A 84 24.54 -3.48 28.72
CA GLY A 84 25.44 -2.60 27.98
C GLY A 84 24.96 -2.32 26.55
N ALA A 85 25.91 -1.98 25.68
CA ALA A 85 25.66 -1.71 24.27
C ALA A 85 25.19 -2.98 23.55
N LEU A 86 24.19 -2.85 22.69
CA LEU A 86 23.74 -3.93 21.82
C LEU A 86 24.90 -4.31 20.88
N PRO A 87 25.24 -5.60 20.74
CA PRO A 87 26.44 -6.04 20.04
C PRO A 87 26.19 -6.05 18.52
N ILE A 88 25.97 -4.84 17.99
CA ILE A 88 25.81 -4.50 16.59
C ILE A 88 26.73 -3.33 16.26
N GLN A 89 27.20 -3.26 15.02
CA GLN A 89 27.97 -2.14 14.51
C GLN A 89 27.23 -1.56 13.31
N THR A 90 27.05 -0.24 13.24
CA THR A 90 26.17 0.38 12.24
C THR A 90 26.86 1.44 11.41
N VAL A 91 26.74 1.33 10.09
CA VAL A 91 27.24 2.31 9.13
C VAL A 91 26.13 2.75 8.18
N ILE A 92 26.02 4.05 7.96
CA ILE A 92 25.16 4.66 6.93
C ILE A 92 26.05 5.28 5.86
N HIS A 93 25.85 4.85 4.62
CA HIS A 93 26.66 5.22 3.48
C HIS A 93 25.80 5.82 2.36
N LEU A 94 26.30 6.87 1.71
CA LEU A 94 25.71 7.41 0.48
C LEU A 94 26.38 6.72 -0.71
N ILE A 95 25.59 5.96 -1.48
CA ILE A 95 26.06 5.31 -2.70
C ILE A 95 26.22 6.37 -3.79
N GLU A 96 27.45 6.60 -4.25
CA GLU A 96 27.77 7.46 -5.39
C GLU A 96 28.26 6.58 -6.56
N GLU A 97 27.93 6.95 -7.82
CA GLU A 97 28.25 6.15 -9.03
C GLU A 97 29.76 5.95 -9.25
N GLU A 98 30.60 6.83 -8.70
CA GLU A 98 32.05 6.85 -8.89
C GLU A 98 32.84 6.37 -7.66
N ASP A 99 32.17 6.03 -6.56
CA ASP A 99 32.85 5.69 -5.31
C ASP A 99 33.17 4.20 -5.24
N THR A 100 34.38 3.86 -4.79
CA THR A 100 34.67 2.48 -4.39
C THR A 100 33.84 2.20 -3.15
N LEU A 101 32.81 1.36 -3.31
CA LEU A 101 31.94 0.95 -2.20
C LEU A 101 32.83 0.54 -1.01
N PRO A 102 32.59 1.09 0.19
CA PRO A 102 33.36 0.70 1.37
C PRO A 102 33.22 -0.82 1.57
N GLN A 103 34.29 -1.48 2.02
CA GLN A 103 34.30 -2.95 2.17
C GLN A 103 33.31 -3.45 3.23
N ILE A 104 32.62 -2.54 3.93
CA ILE A 104 31.54 -2.79 4.90
C ILE A 104 30.42 -3.70 4.37
N GLN A 105 30.32 -3.95 3.07
CA GLN A 105 29.40 -4.96 2.52
C GLN A 105 29.84 -6.41 2.81
N GLN A 106 31.03 -6.61 3.37
CA GLN A 106 31.53 -7.91 3.80
C GLN A 106 31.62 -7.98 5.33
N PRO A 107 31.14 -9.06 5.98
CA PRO A 107 31.24 -9.21 7.43
C PRO A 107 32.68 -9.30 7.95
N SER A 108 33.63 -9.66 7.08
CA SER A 108 35.05 -9.83 7.39
C SER A 108 35.91 -8.58 7.14
N ALA A 109 35.31 -7.47 6.72
CA ALA A 109 36.05 -6.25 6.42
C ALA A 109 36.69 -5.65 7.69
N SER A 110 37.96 -5.24 7.57
CA SER A 110 38.75 -4.69 8.68
C SER A 110 38.19 -3.40 9.25
N GLU A 111 37.42 -2.67 8.44
CA GLU A 111 36.76 -1.42 8.80
C GLU A 111 35.79 -1.62 9.97
N TRP A 112 35.18 -2.80 10.08
CA TRP A 112 34.29 -3.11 11.20
C TRP A 112 35.01 -3.21 12.54
N ASP A 113 36.28 -3.59 12.56
CA ASP A 113 37.02 -3.80 13.81
C ASP A 113 37.34 -2.48 14.54
N LEU A 114 37.22 -1.35 13.82
CA LEU A 114 37.40 0.00 14.37
C LEU A 114 36.11 0.57 14.98
N LEU A 115 34.94 -0.02 14.68
CA LEU A 115 33.66 0.58 15.05
C LEU A 115 33.18 0.15 16.43
N LEU A 116 32.68 1.11 17.21
CA LEU A 116 32.05 0.83 18.50
C LEU A 116 30.67 0.19 18.34
N GLN A 117 30.30 -0.61 19.33
CA GLN A 117 28.99 -1.25 19.38
C GLN A 117 27.88 -0.23 19.64
N GLU A 118 26.72 -0.48 19.06
CA GLU A 118 25.52 0.36 19.15
C GLU A 118 25.77 1.84 18.83
N THR A 119 26.79 2.10 18.00
CA THR A 119 27.16 3.44 17.57
C THR A 119 26.85 3.58 16.08
N ILE A 120 26.32 4.74 15.69
CA ILE A 120 25.96 5.04 14.31
C ILE A 120 27.13 5.79 13.68
N TYR A 121 27.69 5.20 12.63
CA TYR A 121 28.73 5.81 11.83
C TYR A 121 28.17 6.24 10.48
N VAL A 122 28.64 7.38 9.97
CA VAL A 122 28.38 7.81 8.59
C VAL A 122 29.68 7.88 7.81
N THR A 123 29.63 7.55 6.53
CA THR A 123 30.81 7.64 5.67
C THR A 123 31.04 9.08 5.19
N ARG A 124 32.27 9.40 4.79
CA ARG A 124 32.66 10.71 4.25
C ARG A 124 31.73 11.26 3.14
N PRO A 125 31.30 10.48 2.13
CA PRO A 125 30.36 10.98 1.10
C PRO A 125 29.03 11.47 1.69
N LEU A 126 28.45 10.70 2.62
CA LEU A 126 27.19 11.06 3.27
C LEU A 126 27.36 12.31 4.13
N MET A 127 28.44 12.39 4.92
CA MET A 127 28.71 13.56 5.76
C MET A 127 28.83 14.86 4.93
N ARG A 128 29.51 14.81 3.78
CA ARG A 128 29.67 15.97 2.89
C ARG A 128 28.33 16.47 2.34
N ASN A 129 27.44 15.56 2.00
CA ASN A 129 26.14 15.86 1.42
C ASN A 129 25.02 16.01 2.47
N TRP A 130 25.33 15.84 3.76
CA TRP A 130 24.34 15.71 4.83
C TRP A 130 23.35 16.89 4.88
N LYS A 131 23.85 18.13 4.85
CA LYS A 131 23.00 19.34 4.93
C LYS A 131 21.98 19.41 3.80
N GLU A 132 22.35 19.00 2.59
CA GLU A 132 21.46 19.00 1.43
C GLU A 132 20.44 17.87 1.54
N LEU A 133 20.89 16.66 1.89
CA LEU A 133 20.05 15.47 2.00
C LEU A 133 19.03 15.55 3.15
N MET A 134 19.34 16.33 4.18
CA MET A 134 18.50 16.54 5.36
C MET A 134 17.66 17.82 5.29
N ALA A 135 17.74 18.59 4.21
CA ALA A 135 17.03 19.87 4.10
C ALA A 135 15.51 19.69 4.25
N GLY A 136 14.90 20.45 5.17
CA GLY A 136 13.45 20.40 5.44
C GLY A 136 12.98 19.19 6.26
N ARG A 137 13.92 18.46 6.88
CA ARG A 137 13.63 17.37 7.83
C ARG A 137 14.09 17.81 9.24
N ASP A 138 13.24 17.61 10.23
CA ASP A 138 13.58 17.91 11.62
C ASP A 138 14.26 16.69 12.26
N LEU A 139 15.55 16.82 12.55
CA LEU A 139 16.28 15.91 13.43
C LEU A 139 16.62 16.62 14.74
N PRO A 140 16.76 15.88 15.86
CA PRO A 140 17.42 16.39 17.04
C PRO A 140 18.80 16.95 16.71
N GLU A 141 19.27 17.85 17.57
CA GLU A 141 20.63 18.38 17.48
C GLU A 141 21.63 17.22 17.45
N HIS A 142 22.55 17.26 16.49
CA HIS A 142 23.53 16.20 16.30
C HIS A 142 24.83 16.77 15.77
N ARG A 143 25.93 16.05 16.02
CA ARG A 143 27.26 16.37 15.51
C ARG A 143 27.95 15.12 14.99
N PHE A 144 28.95 15.33 14.16
CA PHE A 144 29.81 14.30 13.63
C PHE A 144 31.19 14.41 14.25
N GLU A 145 31.66 13.33 14.87
CA GLU A 145 33.00 13.22 15.43
C GLU A 145 33.82 12.30 14.51
N ASP A 146 35.00 12.74 14.08
CA ASP A 146 35.88 11.95 13.20
C ASP A 146 36.56 10.87 14.04
N ASP A 147 36.26 9.60 13.75
CA ASP A 147 36.82 8.44 14.45
C ASP A 147 38.10 7.92 13.75
N GLY A 148 38.53 8.59 12.68
CA GLY A 148 39.59 8.12 11.79
C GLY A 148 39.10 7.09 10.77
N GLY A 149 39.94 6.74 9.79
CA GLY A 149 39.61 5.68 8.81
C GLY A 149 38.51 6.04 7.79
N GLY A 150 37.98 7.26 7.80
CA GLY A 150 36.96 7.72 6.84
C GLY A 150 35.50 7.58 7.33
N PHE A 151 35.32 7.19 8.59
CA PHE A 151 34.02 7.13 9.27
C PHE A 151 33.87 8.26 10.27
N PHE A 152 32.64 8.75 10.41
CA PHE A 152 32.29 9.80 11.36
C PHE A 152 31.20 9.28 12.29
N GLN A 153 31.48 9.27 13.59
CA GLN A 153 30.49 8.93 14.59
C GLN A 153 29.41 10.01 14.65
N MET A 154 28.15 9.61 14.52
CA MET A 154 27.00 10.49 14.70
C MET A 154 26.61 10.52 16.18
N VAL A 155 26.79 11.68 16.82
CA VAL A 155 26.39 11.91 18.21
C VAL A 155 25.12 12.75 18.21
N ILE A 156 24.02 12.15 18.67
CA ILE A 156 22.71 12.82 18.80
C ILE A 156 22.58 13.37 20.22
N ALA A 157 22.38 14.68 20.34
CA ALA A 157 22.28 15.37 21.62
C ALA A 157 20.85 15.22 22.21
N GLY A 158 20.79 14.70 23.44
CA GLY A 158 19.56 14.58 24.23
C GLY A 158 18.73 13.32 23.95
N LYS A 159 17.75 13.06 24.83
CA LYS A 159 16.74 11.99 24.66
C LYS A 159 15.58 12.43 23.75
N ALA A 160 15.84 13.31 22.78
CA ALA A 160 14.79 13.74 21.87
C ALA A 160 14.39 12.54 21.00
N ALA A 161 13.16 12.05 21.19
CA ALA A 161 12.64 10.98 20.38
C ALA A 161 12.47 11.48 18.95
N ILE A 162 13.08 10.77 18.01
CA ILE A 162 12.85 11.00 16.59
C ILE A 162 11.57 10.26 16.25
N PHE A 163 10.54 11.00 15.83
CA PHE A 163 9.26 10.40 15.47
C PHE A 163 9.10 10.41 13.96
N LYS A 164 8.85 9.23 13.38
CA LYS A 164 8.28 9.17 12.04
C LYS A 164 6.90 9.84 12.06
N VAL A 165 6.74 10.91 11.27
CA VAL A 165 5.40 11.47 11.03
C VAL A 165 4.65 10.46 10.19
N GLU A 166 3.70 9.75 10.78
CA GLU A 166 2.77 8.91 10.04
C GLU A 166 1.55 9.72 9.63
N LEU A 167 1.35 9.92 8.33
CA LEU A 167 0.17 10.61 7.82
C LEU A 167 -1.11 9.80 8.09
N PHE A 168 -1.01 8.46 8.17
CA PHE A 168 -2.16 7.59 8.32
C PHE A 168 -1.86 6.31 9.12
N SER A 169 -1.90 6.41 10.44
CA SER A 169 -1.47 5.35 11.38
C SER A 169 -2.46 4.19 11.52
N TYR A 170 -3.75 4.44 11.29
CA TYR A 170 -4.80 3.47 11.64
C TYR A 170 -5.24 2.57 10.47
N ARG A 171 -4.47 2.55 9.37
CA ARG A 171 -4.80 1.81 8.14
C ARG A 171 -5.11 0.34 8.35
N SER A 172 -4.41 -0.28 9.29
CA SER A 172 -4.55 -1.70 9.61
C SER A 172 -5.90 -2.06 10.20
N LEU A 173 -6.64 -1.12 10.82
CA LEU A 173 -7.93 -1.41 11.48
C LEU A 173 -8.96 -2.09 10.58
N ALA A 174 -8.98 -1.78 9.28
CA ALA A 174 -9.89 -2.42 8.33
C ALA A 174 -9.64 -3.93 8.11
N VAL A 175 -8.44 -4.41 8.44
CA VAL A 175 -8.00 -5.80 8.24
C VAL A 175 -7.73 -6.57 9.55
N HIS A 176 -8.14 -6.02 10.71
CA HIS A 176 -8.01 -6.67 12.03
C HIS A 176 -9.10 -7.71 12.38
N GLY A 177 -10.01 -8.02 11.45
CA GLY A 177 -11.01 -9.06 11.66
C GLY A 177 -10.46 -10.49 11.52
N ASN A 178 -11.26 -11.46 11.99
CA ASN A 178 -10.88 -12.89 12.06
C ASN A 178 -11.29 -13.72 10.83
N LEU A 179 -11.92 -13.10 9.83
CA LEU A 179 -12.35 -13.80 8.61
C LEU A 179 -11.32 -13.60 7.49
N LYS A 180 -11.43 -14.43 6.44
CA LYS A 180 -10.67 -14.21 5.22
C LYS A 180 -11.00 -12.85 4.62
N GLU A 181 -10.01 -12.26 3.96
CA GLU A 181 -10.13 -11.02 3.22
C GLU A 181 -11.34 -11.06 2.25
N CYS A 182 -12.26 -10.11 2.42
CA CYS A 182 -13.46 -10.02 1.60
C CYS A 182 -13.10 -9.67 0.16
N PHE A 183 -13.58 -10.46 -0.79
CA PHE A 183 -13.35 -10.24 -2.23
C PHE A 183 -13.75 -8.82 -2.68
N TYR A 184 -14.86 -8.32 -2.16
CA TYR A 184 -15.44 -7.04 -2.58
C TYR A 184 -14.70 -5.80 -2.07
N CYS A 185 -14.24 -5.80 -0.83
CA CYS A 185 -13.71 -4.58 -0.19
C CYS A 185 -12.34 -4.75 0.46
N GLY A 186 -11.86 -5.98 0.68
CA GLY A 186 -10.59 -6.24 1.34
C GLY A 186 -10.65 -6.26 2.87
N MET A 187 -11.79 -5.95 3.50
CA MET A 187 -11.93 -6.07 4.96
C MET A 187 -11.99 -7.54 5.40
N THR A 188 -11.56 -7.82 6.63
CA THR A 188 -11.54 -9.18 7.22
C THR A 188 -12.62 -9.39 8.29
N SER A 189 -13.59 -8.47 8.37
CA SER A 189 -14.64 -8.45 9.39
C SER A 189 -15.98 -9.06 8.94
N HIS A 190 -16.13 -9.40 7.66
CA HIS A 190 -17.38 -9.96 7.12
C HIS A 190 -17.12 -10.89 5.93
N THR A 191 -18.11 -11.73 5.62
CA THR A 191 -18.13 -12.55 4.39
C THR A 191 -18.61 -11.73 3.19
N PRO A 192 -18.28 -12.09 1.94
CA PRO A 192 -18.74 -11.38 0.74
C PRO A 192 -20.26 -11.15 0.68
N ALA A 193 -21.05 -12.14 1.12
CA ALA A 193 -22.52 -12.07 1.19
C ALA A 193 -23.03 -10.89 2.05
N ASN A 194 -22.28 -10.53 3.10
CA ASN A 194 -22.59 -9.49 4.07
C ASN A 194 -21.84 -8.18 3.81
N CYS A 195 -21.23 -8.02 2.63
CA CYS A 195 -20.41 -6.85 2.36
C CYS A 195 -21.26 -5.56 2.24
N PRO A 196 -20.94 -4.49 3.00
CA PRO A 196 -21.67 -3.23 2.94
C PRO A 196 -21.66 -2.56 1.55
N SER A 197 -20.62 -2.82 0.74
CA SER A 197 -20.51 -2.26 -0.61
C SER A 197 -21.61 -2.72 -1.56
N LYS A 198 -22.31 -3.82 -1.25
CA LYS A 198 -23.46 -4.31 -2.04
C LYS A 198 -24.56 -3.24 -2.13
N PHE A 199 -24.73 -2.42 -1.09
CA PHE A 199 -25.81 -1.44 -1.02
C PHE A 199 -25.44 -0.06 -1.55
N ILE A 200 -24.23 0.09 -2.11
CA ILE A 200 -23.72 1.36 -2.63
C ILE A 200 -23.84 1.36 -4.15
N ASN A 201 -24.21 2.49 -4.75
CA ASN A 201 -24.24 2.65 -6.21
C ASN A 201 -22.99 3.39 -6.72
N MET A 202 -22.75 3.40 -8.03
CA MET A 202 -21.57 4.04 -8.62
C MET A 202 -21.53 5.57 -8.56
N LYS A 203 -22.66 6.23 -8.27
CA LYS A 203 -22.72 7.69 -8.08
C LYS A 203 -22.25 8.10 -6.68
N VAL A 204 -22.21 7.15 -5.74
CA VAL A 204 -21.77 7.36 -4.36
C VAL A 204 -20.29 7.00 -4.29
N ARG A 205 -19.44 8.01 -4.39
CA ARG A 205 -17.97 7.93 -4.28
C ARG A 205 -17.50 8.87 -3.19
N GLY A 206 -16.71 8.34 -2.27
CA GLY A 206 -16.06 9.10 -1.21
C GLY A 206 -14.67 9.59 -1.60
N MET A 207 -13.94 8.84 -2.45
CA MET A 207 -12.53 9.12 -2.74
C MET A 207 -12.29 10.54 -3.26
N ASP A 208 -13.16 11.03 -4.14
CA ASP A 208 -13.09 12.36 -4.75
C ASP A 208 -13.15 13.52 -3.73
N GLN A 209 -13.76 13.27 -2.57
CA GLN A 209 -13.98 14.27 -1.51
C GLN A 209 -13.04 14.07 -0.32
N LEU A 210 -12.38 12.93 -0.22
CA LEU A 210 -11.62 12.56 0.96
C LEU A 210 -10.37 13.44 1.15
N GLY A 211 -9.73 13.83 0.05
CA GLY A 211 -8.52 14.68 0.08
C GLY A 211 -8.72 16.08 0.65
N TYR A 212 -9.97 16.50 0.93
CA TYR A 212 -10.28 17.76 1.59
C TYR A 212 -10.29 17.67 3.13
N LEU A 213 -10.18 16.46 3.70
CA LEU A 213 -10.10 16.28 5.14
C LEU A 213 -8.63 16.32 5.63
N PRO A 214 -8.34 17.02 6.74
CA PRO A 214 -7.03 16.93 7.40
C PRO A 214 -6.68 15.50 7.80
N PHE A 215 -5.39 15.15 7.81
CA PHE A 215 -4.94 13.80 8.18
C PHE A 215 -5.27 13.46 9.64
N GLU A 216 -5.26 14.44 10.52
CA GLU A 216 -5.64 14.29 11.92
C GLU A 216 -7.12 13.89 12.05
N ASP A 217 -8.00 14.58 11.31
CA ASP A 217 -9.43 14.24 11.21
C ASP A 217 -9.63 12.83 10.65
N LEU A 218 -8.92 12.51 9.56
CA LEU A 218 -8.98 11.19 8.92
C LEU A 218 -8.57 10.07 9.88
N ASN A 219 -7.44 10.23 10.57
CA ASN A 219 -6.95 9.28 11.56
C ASN A 219 -7.93 9.10 12.73
N PHE A 220 -8.47 10.20 13.25
CA PHE A 220 -9.46 10.18 14.31
C PHE A 220 -10.72 9.41 13.91
N ILE A 221 -11.27 9.72 12.73
CA ILE A 221 -12.46 9.04 12.21
C ILE A 221 -12.18 7.56 11.98
N TYR A 222 -11.04 7.21 11.38
CA TYR A 222 -10.70 5.82 11.10
C TYR A 222 -10.60 4.99 12.39
N LYS A 223 -9.90 5.53 13.40
CA LYS A 223 -9.80 4.92 14.73
C LYS A 223 -11.17 4.72 15.38
N LYS A 224 -12.09 5.66 15.17
CA LYS A 224 -13.45 5.60 15.72
C LYS A 224 -14.32 4.54 15.04
N ILE A 225 -14.34 4.49 13.71
CA ILE A 225 -15.35 3.73 12.96
C ILE A 225 -14.98 2.29 12.65
N PHE A 226 -13.69 1.97 12.49
CA PHE A 226 -13.30 0.63 12.05
C PHE A 226 -13.35 -0.48 13.12
N PRO A 227 -13.20 -0.17 14.42
CA PRO A 227 -13.52 -1.14 15.47
C PRO A 227 -14.99 -1.59 15.45
N ASP A 228 -15.92 -0.68 15.13
CA ASP A 228 -17.36 -0.98 14.93
C ASP A 228 -17.98 -0.08 13.86
N TYR A 229 -18.10 -0.61 12.63
CA TYR A 229 -18.68 0.10 11.49
C TYR A 229 -20.18 -0.20 11.29
N SER A 230 -20.86 -0.80 12.27
CA SER A 230 -22.26 -1.23 12.14
C SER A 230 -23.21 -0.08 11.79
N ALA A 231 -22.98 1.10 12.37
CA ALA A 231 -23.74 2.31 12.06
C ALA A 231 -23.60 2.72 10.58
N CYS A 232 -22.37 2.71 10.05
CA CYS A 232 -22.11 3.02 8.65
C CYS A 232 -22.74 1.95 7.73
N SER A 233 -22.63 0.67 8.09
CA SER A 233 -23.24 -0.43 7.34
C SER A 233 -24.77 -0.31 7.26
N LYS A 234 -25.44 0.10 8.35
CA LYS A 234 -26.89 0.35 8.36
C LYS A 234 -27.26 1.51 7.43
N LYS A 235 -26.47 2.58 7.41
CA LYS A 235 -26.67 3.70 6.46
C LYS A 235 -26.49 3.25 5.01
N CYS A 236 -25.50 2.40 4.72
CA CYS A 236 -25.35 1.79 3.39
C CYS A 236 -26.61 1.01 2.99
N ALA A 237 -27.10 0.12 3.86
CA ALA A 237 -28.27 -0.71 3.61
C ALA A 237 -29.56 0.11 3.37
N ALA A 238 -29.70 1.26 4.06
CA ALA A 238 -30.82 2.18 3.86
C ALA A 238 -30.76 2.96 2.52
N GLY A 239 -29.64 2.91 1.82
CA GLY A 239 -29.39 3.64 0.57
C GLY A 239 -28.84 5.05 0.83
N ILE A 240 -27.66 5.31 0.27
CA ILE A 240 -26.94 6.57 0.43
C ILE A 240 -27.19 7.47 -0.78
N LYS A 241 -27.49 8.75 -0.52
CA LYS A 241 -27.51 9.80 -1.54
C LYS A 241 -26.15 10.51 -1.58
N PRO A 242 -25.64 10.93 -2.77
CA PRO A 242 -24.35 11.63 -2.86
C PRO A 242 -24.22 12.87 -1.96
N ALA A 243 -25.31 13.61 -1.74
CA ALA A 243 -25.32 14.77 -0.85
C ALA A 243 -25.09 14.42 0.63
N GLN A 244 -25.48 13.22 1.08
CA GLN A 244 -25.29 12.78 2.46
C GLN A 244 -23.81 12.55 2.77
N LEU A 245 -23.00 12.09 1.80
CA LEU A 245 -21.56 11.90 2.00
C LEU A 245 -20.85 13.20 2.39
N ARG A 246 -21.27 14.35 1.83
CA ARG A 246 -20.66 15.64 2.15
C ARG A 246 -20.92 16.09 3.58
N GLN A 247 -22.01 15.64 4.18
CA GLN A 247 -22.45 16.06 5.51
C GLN A 247 -21.98 15.10 6.61
N ASP A 248 -21.73 13.84 6.25
CA ASP A 248 -21.38 12.77 7.17
C ASP A 248 -19.94 12.30 6.92
N LYS A 249 -18.99 12.91 7.64
CA LYS A 249 -17.55 12.59 7.51
C LYS A 249 -17.24 11.12 7.82
N GLU A 250 -17.95 10.49 8.75
CA GLU A 250 -17.74 9.07 9.08
C GLU A 250 -18.14 8.17 7.92
N LEU A 251 -19.32 8.44 7.35
CA LEU A 251 -19.80 7.72 6.18
C LEU A 251 -18.91 7.98 4.96
N LEU A 252 -18.41 9.21 4.79
CA LEU A 252 -17.46 9.55 3.75
C LEU A 252 -16.20 8.68 3.84
N VAL A 253 -15.53 8.65 5.00
CA VAL A 253 -14.32 7.84 5.22
C VAL A 253 -14.60 6.36 5.01
N PHE A 254 -15.73 5.86 5.51
CA PHE A 254 -16.13 4.46 5.34
C PHE A 254 -16.33 4.10 3.87
N VAL A 255 -17.08 4.91 3.11
CA VAL A 255 -17.32 4.69 1.68
C VAL A 255 -16.03 4.82 0.87
N SER A 256 -15.14 5.74 1.21
CA SER A 256 -13.83 5.86 0.56
C SER A 256 -12.99 4.59 0.71
N LEU A 257 -13.03 3.92 1.87
CA LEU A 257 -12.37 2.62 2.00
C LEU A 257 -12.97 1.59 1.03
N LEU A 258 -14.30 1.55 0.90
CA LEU A 258 -14.97 0.66 -0.04
C LEU A 258 -14.65 1.03 -1.50
N ASP A 259 -14.30 2.28 -1.79
CA ASP A 259 -13.89 2.70 -3.13
C ASP A 259 -12.54 2.13 -3.57
N LEU A 260 -11.63 1.79 -2.64
CA LEU A 260 -10.31 1.21 -2.96
C LEU A 260 -10.42 -0.02 -3.87
N ASN A 261 -11.40 -0.88 -3.58
CA ASN A 261 -11.64 -2.14 -4.26
C ASN A 261 -12.90 -2.10 -5.13
N ARG A 262 -13.32 -0.89 -5.57
CA ARG A 262 -14.57 -0.67 -6.32
C ARG A 262 -14.74 -1.60 -7.52
N ILE A 263 -13.66 -1.83 -8.28
CA ILE A 263 -13.69 -2.68 -9.48
C ILE A 263 -14.21 -4.09 -9.18
N TYR A 264 -13.98 -4.61 -7.98
CA TYR A 264 -14.38 -5.96 -7.60
C TYR A 264 -15.83 -6.07 -7.16
N GLN A 265 -16.57 -4.96 -7.06
CA GLN A 265 -17.89 -4.89 -6.42
C GLN A 265 -19.05 -4.99 -7.41
N LEU A 266 -20.22 -5.42 -6.90
CA LEU A 266 -21.47 -5.51 -7.69
C LEU A 266 -21.83 -4.18 -8.38
N ARG A 267 -21.59 -3.05 -7.72
CA ARG A 267 -21.86 -1.72 -8.29
C ARG A 267 -21.06 -1.43 -9.55
N PHE A 268 -19.81 -1.90 -9.59
CA PHE A 268 -18.96 -1.74 -10.77
C PHE A 268 -19.43 -2.65 -11.90
N LEU A 269 -19.77 -3.92 -11.61
CA LEU A 269 -20.38 -4.84 -12.58
C LEU A 269 -21.66 -4.27 -13.20
N ALA A 270 -22.55 -3.71 -12.38
CA ALA A 270 -23.78 -3.10 -12.88
C ALA A 270 -23.46 -1.94 -13.84
N ASN A 271 -22.51 -1.09 -13.48
CA ASN A 271 -22.12 0.05 -14.31
C ASN A 271 -21.43 -0.35 -15.61
N ILE A 272 -20.43 -1.23 -15.58
CA ILE A 272 -19.72 -1.66 -16.79
C ILE A 272 -20.64 -2.39 -17.79
N ALA A 273 -21.62 -3.15 -17.28
CA ALA A 273 -22.57 -3.90 -18.09
C ALA A 273 -23.53 -3.00 -18.89
N PHE A 274 -23.92 -1.88 -18.30
CA PHE A 274 -24.91 -0.96 -18.87
C PHE A 274 -24.29 0.36 -19.36
N CYS A 275 -22.98 0.54 -19.20
CA CYS A 275 -22.24 1.66 -19.77
C CYS A 275 -22.08 1.47 -21.28
N LEU A 276 -22.45 2.50 -22.04
CA LEU A 276 -22.32 2.52 -23.50
C LEU A 276 -20.86 2.65 -23.98
N ASN A 277 -19.95 3.12 -23.11
CA ASN A 277 -18.55 3.25 -23.47
C ASN A 277 -17.87 1.86 -23.53
N ALA A 278 -17.07 1.65 -24.57
CA ALA A 278 -16.32 0.41 -24.77
C ALA A 278 -14.89 0.47 -24.18
N LYS A 279 -14.33 1.68 -24.02
CA LYS A 279 -12.99 1.92 -23.47
C LYS A 279 -13.00 1.90 -21.94
N TRP A 280 -11.92 1.39 -21.35
CA TRP A 280 -11.76 1.28 -19.90
C TRP A 280 -11.80 2.64 -19.17
N ASP A 281 -11.06 3.62 -19.69
CA ASP A 281 -10.89 4.93 -19.02
C ASP A 281 -12.19 5.75 -18.95
N ALA A 282 -13.21 5.39 -19.74
CA ALA A 282 -14.49 6.07 -19.79
C ALA A 282 -15.57 5.43 -18.87
N LEU A 283 -15.22 4.38 -18.12
CA LEU A 283 -16.15 3.64 -17.26
C LEU A 283 -16.54 4.40 -15.99
N ASP A 284 -15.76 5.39 -15.60
CA ASP A 284 -16.06 6.26 -14.46
C ASP A 284 -17.12 7.32 -14.75
N SER A 285 -17.59 7.46 -16.00
CA SER A 285 -18.73 8.33 -16.32
C SER A 285 -20.07 7.66 -15.94
N THR A 286 -20.77 8.21 -14.95
CA THR A 286 -22.08 7.67 -14.49
C THR A 286 -23.29 8.15 -15.31
N ASP A 287 -23.06 9.01 -16.31
CA ASP A 287 -24.12 9.75 -16.99
C ASP A 287 -24.66 9.02 -18.24
N LYS A 288 -24.08 7.87 -18.62
CA LYS A 288 -24.41 7.12 -19.84
C LYS A 288 -24.71 5.65 -19.57
N ILE A 289 -25.64 5.38 -18.65
CA ILE A 289 -26.12 4.03 -18.35
C ILE A 289 -27.42 3.76 -19.12
N ASN A 290 -27.46 2.67 -19.89
CA ASN A 290 -28.65 2.20 -20.59
C ASN A 290 -28.99 0.76 -20.15
N ILE A 291 -30.15 0.58 -19.50
CA ILE A 291 -30.62 -0.74 -19.06
C ILE A 291 -31.35 -1.42 -20.23
N ASP A 292 -30.58 -2.15 -21.02
CA ASP A 292 -30.99 -2.91 -22.21
C ASP A 292 -31.21 -4.42 -21.93
N SER A 293 -30.91 -4.90 -20.72
CA SER A 293 -31.13 -6.30 -20.30
C SER A 293 -31.83 -6.40 -18.93
N ARG A 294 -33.13 -6.73 -18.97
CA ARG A 294 -33.97 -6.90 -17.77
C ARG A 294 -33.51 -8.06 -16.89
N ASN A 295 -33.12 -9.19 -17.49
CA ASN A 295 -32.67 -10.36 -16.72
C ASN A 295 -31.39 -10.06 -15.95
N LEU A 296 -30.40 -9.43 -16.60
CA LEU A 296 -29.16 -9.06 -15.93
C LEU A 296 -29.42 -8.05 -14.81
N HIS A 297 -30.20 -7.00 -15.08
CA HIS A 297 -30.50 -5.97 -14.10
C HIS A 297 -31.22 -6.52 -12.86
N LEU A 298 -32.26 -7.33 -13.06
CA LEU A 298 -32.97 -7.97 -11.95
C LEU A 298 -32.10 -8.99 -11.23
N GLY A 299 -31.26 -9.75 -11.95
CA GLY A 299 -30.36 -10.72 -11.33
C GLY A 299 -29.34 -10.05 -10.40
N LEU A 300 -28.80 -8.89 -10.81
CA LEU A 300 -27.91 -8.08 -9.97
C LEU A 300 -28.62 -7.54 -8.73
N ASP A 301 -29.88 -7.10 -8.87
CA ASP A 301 -30.67 -6.64 -7.72
C ASP A 301 -31.02 -7.78 -6.75
N CYS A 302 -31.42 -8.94 -7.27
CA CYS A 302 -31.64 -10.15 -6.47
C CYS A 302 -30.36 -10.53 -5.70
N LEU A 303 -29.20 -10.56 -6.36
CA LEU A 303 -27.93 -10.87 -5.71
C LEU A 303 -27.59 -9.84 -4.62
N ARG A 304 -27.80 -8.55 -4.92
CA ARG A 304 -27.60 -7.45 -3.96
C ARG A 304 -28.38 -7.65 -2.66
N VAL A 305 -29.63 -8.10 -2.74
CA VAL A 305 -30.49 -8.32 -1.55
C VAL A 305 -30.45 -9.76 -1.01
N GLY A 306 -29.61 -10.63 -1.56
CA GLY A 306 -29.45 -12.02 -1.08
C GLY A 306 -30.51 -13.01 -1.58
N GLN A 307 -31.27 -12.67 -2.63
CA GLN A 307 -32.20 -13.58 -3.31
C GLN A 307 -31.47 -14.48 -4.31
N TYR A 308 -30.62 -15.38 -3.77
CA TYR A 308 -29.65 -16.15 -4.55
C TYR A 308 -30.25 -17.06 -5.62
N ALA A 309 -31.36 -17.74 -5.32
CA ALA A 309 -32.00 -18.65 -6.26
C ALA A 309 -32.52 -17.91 -7.51
N GLN A 310 -33.16 -16.75 -7.30
CA GLN A 310 -33.65 -15.92 -8.39
C GLN A 310 -32.50 -15.30 -9.18
N ALA A 311 -31.43 -14.87 -8.49
CA ALA A 311 -30.23 -14.34 -9.15
C ALA A 311 -29.59 -15.38 -10.09
N GLU A 312 -29.39 -16.62 -9.60
CA GLU A 312 -28.83 -17.72 -10.40
C GLU A 312 -29.68 -18.01 -11.65
N GLU A 313 -31.00 -18.10 -11.48
CA GLU A 313 -31.93 -18.35 -12.58
C GLU A 313 -31.85 -17.25 -13.66
N LEU A 314 -31.88 -15.99 -13.23
CA LEU A 314 -31.84 -14.82 -14.11
C LEU A 314 -30.50 -14.72 -14.87
N PHE A 315 -29.37 -14.91 -14.17
CA PHE A 315 -28.06 -14.93 -14.83
C PHE A 315 -27.90 -16.12 -15.77
N SER A 316 -28.39 -17.30 -15.38
CA SER A 316 -28.35 -18.50 -16.24
C SER A 316 -29.16 -18.31 -17.52
N ARG A 317 -30.33 -17.67 -17.43
CA ARG A 317 -31.16 -17.32 -18.59
C ARG A 317 -30.45 -16.32 -19.50
N GLU A 318 -29.87 -15.26 -18.93
CA GLU A 318 -29.15 -14.26 -19.71
C GLU A 318 -27.89 -14.82 -20.37
N SER A 319 -27.17 -15.70 -19.67
CA SER A 319 -25.96 -16.37 -20.18
C SER A 319 -26.25 -17.28 -21.39
N LYS A 320 -27.45 -17.85 -21.48
CA LYS A 320 -27.88 -18.74 -22.58
C LYS A 320 -28.58 -17.98 -23.71
N LYS A 321 -28.98 -16.72 -23.50
CA LYS A 321 -29.73 -15.92 -24.48
C LYS A 321 -28.83 -15.54 -25.66
N ARG A 322 -29.29 -15.79 -26.89
CA ARG A 322 -28.62 -15.31 -28.11
C ARG A 322 -28.69 -13.79 -28.18
N GLY A 323 -27.55 -13.13 -28.34
CA GLY A 323 -27.45 -11.66 -28.29
C GLY A 323 -27.66 -11.06 -26.89
N GLY A 324 -27.72 -11.90 -25.84
CA GLY A 324 -27.73 -11.44 -24.46
C GLY A 324 -26.36 -10.98 -23.98
N LYS A 325 -26.31 -10.40 -22.78
CA LYS A 325 -25.06 -9.96 -22.13
C LYS A 325 -24.33 -11.12 -21.46
N GLN A 326 -23.90 -12.09 -22.27
CA GLN A 326 -23.36 -13.38 -21.79
C GLN A 326 -22.13 -13.23 -20.87
N PHE A 327 -21.21 -12.33 -21.21
CA PHE A 327 -20.04 -12.01 -20.39
C PHE A 327 -20.43 -11.55 -18.98
N TYR A 328 -21.26 -10.51 -18.88
CA TYR A 328 -21.69 -9.96 -17.59
C TYR A 328 -22.54 -10.93 -16.79
N ALA A 329 -23.35 -11.77 -17.46
CA ALA A 329 -24.08 -12.84 -16.80
C ALA A 329 -23.15 -13.92 -16.21
N ALA A 330 -22.07 -14.28 -16.91
CA ALA A 330 -21.04 -15.19 -16.38
C ALA A 330 -20.33 -14.59 -15.16
N VAL A 331 -20.00 -13.30 -15.17
CA VAL A 331 -19.46 -12.60 -13.99
C VAL A 331 -20.49 -12.55 -12.85
N GLY A 332 -21.77 -12.33 -13.16
CA GLY A 332 -22.86 -12.40 -12.17
C GLY A 332 -22.97 -13.78 -11.51
N LEU A 333 -22.85 -14.87 -12.27
CA LEU A 333 -22.77 -16.23 -11.74
C LEU A 333 -21.51 -16.46 -10.88
N ALA A 334 -20.37 -15.87 -11.25
CA ALA A 334 -19.16 -15.93 -10.43
C ALA A 334 -19.37 -15.25 -9.07
N PHE A 335 -20.02 -14.08 -9.03
CA PHE A 335 -20.35 -13.40 -7.78
C PHE A 335 -21.43 -14.12 -6.96
N TRP A 336 -22.41 -14.74 -7.61
CA TRP A 336 -23.33 -15.63 -6.92
C TRP A 336 -22.59 -16.80 -6.25
N ALA A 337 -21.68 -17.46 -6.98
CA ALA A 337 -20.89 -18.56 -6.43
C ALA A 337 -19.98 -18.11 -5.28
N LEU A 338 -19.37 -16.92 -5.39
CA LEU A 338 -18.60 -16.27 -4.33
C LEU A 338 -19.43 -16.11 -3.04
N GLU A 339 -20.61 -15.52 -3.14
CA GLU A 339 -21.46 -15.26 -1.96
C GLU A 339 -22.00 -16.55 -1.33
N GLN A 340 -22.09 -17.64 -2.11
CA GLN A 340 -22.44 -18.98 -1.65
C GLN A 340 -21.24 -19.78 -1.10
N GLY A 341 -20.03 -19.20 -1.05
CA GLY A 341 -18.82 -19.92 -0.62
C GLY A 341 -18.34 -20.99 -1.60
N ARG A 342 -18.84 -20.99 -2.84
CA ARG A 342 -18.52 -21.94 -3.90
C ARG A 342 -17.32 -21.46 -4.73
N ALA A 343 -16.14 -21.44 -4.09
CA ALA A 343 -14.90 -20.92 -4.68
C ALA A 343 -14.54 -21.56 -6.04
N LYS A 344 -14.65 -22.89 -6.18
CA LYS A 344 -14.33 -23.58 -7.43
C LYS A 344 -15.23 -23.14 -8.59
N ASP A 345 -16.51 -22.97 -8.31
CA ASP A 345 -17.49 -22.55 -9.32
C ASP A 345 -17.28 -21.08 -9.71
N MET A 346 -16.93 -20.23 -8.74
CA MET A 346 -16.51 -18.86 -9.03
C MET A 346 -15.35 -18.83 -10.03
N GLY A 347 -14.29 -19.60 -9.77
CA GLY A 347 -13.15 -19.71 -10.69
C GLY A 347 -13.57 -20.20 -12.08
N HIS A 348 -14.41 -21.23 -12.15
CA HIS A 348 -14.95 -21.74 -13.43
C HIS A 348 -15.71 -20.66 -14.22
N TYR A 349 -16.61 -19.92 -13.56
CA TYR A 349 -17.38 -18.86 -14.22
C TYR A 349 -16.51 -17.68 -14.66
N LEU A 350 -15.48 -17.31 -13.89
CA LEU A 350 -14.53 -16.26 -14.29
C LEU A 350 -13.68 -16.68 -15.49
N GLU A 351 -13.21 -17.93 -15.53
CA GLU A 351 -12.49 -18.47 -16.69
C GLU A 351 -13.38 -18.51 -17.93
N ARG A 352 -14.65 -18.91 -17.78
CA ARG A 352 -15.63 -18.84 -18.86
C ARG A 352 -15.86 -17.39 -19.32
N ALA A 353 -15.97 -16.43 -18.39
CA ALA A 353 -16.11 -15.02 -18.70
C ALA A 353 -14.91 -14.51 -19.52
N LYS A 354 -13.68 -14.89 -19.13
CA LYS A 354 -12.46 -14.57 -19.88
C LYS A 354 -12.52 -15.08 -21.32
N THR A 355 -12.98 -16.32 -21.55
CA THR A 355 -13.06 -16.90 -22.90
C THR A 355 -14.06 -16.19 -23.82
N ILE A 356 -15.17 -15.68 -23.27
CA ILE A 356 -16.21 -15.00 -24.05
C ILE A 356 -16.06 -13.46 -24.09
N ALA A 357 -15.08 -12.91 -23.36
CA ALA A 357 -14.79 -11.49 -23.33
C ALA A 357 -14.39 -11.00 -24.72
N SER A 358 -15.14 -10.03 -25.25
CA SER A 358 -14.96 -9.54 -26.62
C SER A 358 -14.40 -8.12 -26.65
N GLN A 359 -14.89 -7.26 -25.75
CA GLN A 359 -14.50 -5.86 -25.70
C GLN A 359 -13.23 -5.67 -24.86
N GLU A 360 -12.52 -4.56 -25.07
CA GLU A 360 -11.37 -4.16 -24.24
C GLU A 360 -11.74 -4.19 -22.75
N LYS A 361 -12.83 -3.49 -22.38
CA LYS A 361 -13.29 -3.43 -20.99
C LYS A 361 -13.60 -4.80 -20.37
N GLU A 362 -14.15 -5.73 -21.14
CA GLU A 362 -14.50 -7.08 -20.67
C GLU A 362 -13.24 -7.92 -20.42
N ARG A 363 -12.27 -7.81 -21.33
CA ARG A 363 -10.99 -8.52 -21.22
C ARG A 363 -10.19 -8.00 -20.02
N ILE A 364 -10.08 -6.69 -19.84
CA ILE A 364 -9.43 -6.09 -18.66
C ILE A 364 -10.16 -6.52 -17.39
N TYR A 365 -11.50 -6.43 -17.38
CA TYR A 365 -12.27 -6.71 -16.17
C TYR A 365 -12.13 -8.16 -15.71
N SER A 366 -12.26 -9.13 -16.63
CA SER A 366 -12.10 -10.55 -16.30
C SER A 366 -10.71 -10.88 -15.78
N HIS A 367 -9.66 -10.27 -16.35
CA HIS A 367 -8.30 -10.45 -15.86
C HIS A 367 -8.08 -9.86 -14.46
N LEU A 368 -8.63 -8.67 -14.16
CA LEU A 368 -8.57 -8.10 -12.81
C LEU A 368 -9.31 -8.97 -11.79
N LEU A 369 -10.51 -9.47 -12.14
CA LEU A 369 -11.28 -10.38 -11.29
C LEU A 369 -10.54 -11.70 -11.02
N LEU A 370 -9.94 -12.30 -12.06
CA LEU A 370 -9.12 -13.52 -11.92
C LEU A 370 -7.87 -13.27 -11.08
N SER A 371 -7.20 -12.14 -11.28
CA SER A 371 -6.05 -11.72 -10.46
C SER A 371 -6.42 -11.68 -8.98
N ARG A 372 -7.59 -11.13 -8.64
CA ARG A 372 -8.10 -11.07 -7.27
C ARG A 372 -8.50 -12.45 -6.74
N TYR A 373 -9.17 -13.25 -7.56
CA TYR A 373 -9.55 -14.61 -7.21
C TYR A 373 -8.32 -15.46 -6.86
N TYR A 374 -7.32 -15.49 -7.74
CA TYR A 374 -6.11 -16.29 -7.52
C TYR A 374 -5.29 -15.80 -6.32
N GLU A 375 -5.23 -14.48 -6.10
CA GLU A 375 -4.57 -13.92 -4.91
C GLU A 375 -5.22 -14.43 -3.61
N LEU A 376 -6.55 -14.39 -3.50
CA LEU A 376 -7.27 -14.83 -2.30
C LEU A 376 -7.23 -16.36 -2.10
N HIS A 377 -6.77 -17.10 -3.11
CA HIS A 377 -6.56 -18.54 -3.07
C HIS A 377 -5.07 -18.93 -3.01
N ASN A 378 -4.18 -17.97 -2.72
CA ASN A 378 -2.74 -18.16 -2.59
C ASN A 378 -2.05 -18.71 -3.86
N ASP A 379 -2.65 -18.54 -5.04
CA ASP A 379 -2.03 -18.87 -6.33
C ASP A 379 -1.36 -17.60 -6.90
N SER A 380 -0.21 -17.25 -6.33
CA SER A 380 0.50 -15.99 -6.64
C SER A 380 0.94 -15.89 -8.09
N TRP A 381 1.33 -17.01 -8.71
CA TRP A 381 1.75 -17.06 -10.11
C TRP A 381 0.60 -16.71 -11.05
N LYS A 382 -0.56 -17.38 -10.92
CA LYS A 382 -1.72 -17.06 -11.76
C LYS A 382 -2.29 -15.67 -11.47
N ALA A 383 -2.22 -15.24 -10.22
CA ALA A 383 -2.62 -13.88 -9.87
C ALA A 383 -1.78 -12.85 -10.64
N LYS A 384 -0.45 -12.97 -10.62
CA LYS A 384 0.49 -12.10 -11.35
C LYS A 384 0.29 -12.19 -12.86
N GLU A 385 0.13 -13.41 -13.39
CA GLU A 385 -0.13 -13.62 -14.82
C GLU A 385 -1.41 -12.90 -15.27
N ALA A 386 -2.50 -13.03 -14.53
CA ALA A 386 -3.76 -12.38 -14.85
C ALA A 386 -3.64 -10.84 -14.84
N ALA A 387 -2.96 -10.25 -13.85
CA ALA A 387 -2.72 -8.80 -13.80
C ALA A 387 -1.86 -8.32 -14.98
N ASN A 388 -0.79 -9.05 -15.31
CA ASN A 388 0.07 -8.74 -16.46
C ASN A 388 -0.71 -8.82 -17.79
N ASN A 389 -1.64 -9.76 -17.92
CA ASN A 389 -2.49 -9.84 -19.11
C ASN A 389 -3.48 -8.67 -19.20
N ALA A 390 -3.97 -8.13 -18.08
CA ALA A 390 -4.74 -6.88 -18.09
C ALA A 390 -3.89 -5.69 -18.58
N ILE A 391 -2.64 -5.57 -18.10
CA ILE A 391 -1.69 -4.52 -18.50
C ILE A 391 -1.35 -4.61 -20.00
N LYS A 392 -1.20 -5.82 -20.55
CA LYS A 392 -0.94 -6.00 -21.99
C LYS A 392 -2.08 -5.47 -22.87
N ILE A 393 -3.31 -5.46 -22.38
CA ILE A 393 -4.48 -4.96 -23.12
C ILE A 393 -4.49 -3.44 -23.11
N ASN A 394 -4.26 -2.83 -21.94
CA ASN A 394 -4.15 -1.38 -21.79
C ASN A 394 -3.08 -1.07 -20.72
N ALA A 395 -1.94 -0.55 -21.17
CA ALA A 395 -0.82 -0.22 -20.30
C ALA A 395 -1.04 1.07 -19.50
N ASP A 396 -1.93 1.95 -19.98
CA ASP A 396 -2.21 3.25 -19.36
C ASP A 396 -3.30 3.16 -18.28
N ALA A 397 -4.07 2.06 -18.26
CA ALA A 397 -5.07 1.79 -17.24
C ALA A 397 -4.43 1.70 -15.85
N TRP A 398 -4.64 2.73 -15.03
CA TRP A 398 -4.00 2.86 -13.73
C TRP A 398 -4.42 1.77 -12.75
N GLU A 399 -5.65 1.24 -12.82
CA GLU A 399 -6.08 0.13 -11.96
C GLU A 399 -5.25 -1.13 -12.23
N CYS A 400 -4.85 -1.37 -13.48
CA CYS A 400 -3.98 -2.49 -13.85
C CYS A 400 -2.58 -2.29 -13.29
N GLN A 401 -2.03 -1.08 -13.40
CA GLN A 401 -0.72 -0.74 -12.87
C GLN A 401 -0.69 -0.81 -11.33
N TYR A 402 -1.71 -0.28 -10.69
CA TYR A 402 -1.86 -0.30 -9.23
C TYR A 402 -2.03 -1.73 -8.72
N ARG A 403 -2.80 -2.57 -9.44
CA ARG A 403 -2.94 -3.98 -9.10
C ARG A 403 -1.60 -4.73 -9.14
N LYS A 404 -0.74 -4.43 -10.11
CA LYS A 404 0.61 -5.01 -10.15
C LYS A 404 1.45 -4.61 -8.94
N ILE A 405 1.38 -3.35 -8.53
CA ILE A 405 2.04 -2.84 -7.31
C ILE A 405 1.55 -3.62 -6.08
N GLN A 406 0.24 -3.74 -5.88
CA GLN A 406 -0.35 -4.49 -4.76
C GLN A 406 0.17 -5.94 -4.70
N GLN A 407 0.29 -6.60 -5.86
CA GLN A 407 0.81 -7.97 -5.92
C GLN A 407 2.29 -8.04 -5.59
N ASN A 408 3.09 -7.09 -6.09
CA ASN A 408 4.51 -7.09 -5.82
C ASN A 408 4.81 -6.78 -4.36
N VAL A 409 4.01 -5.95 -3.67
CA VAL A 409 4.08 -5.76 -2.21
C VAL A 409 4.07 -7.07 -1.43
N ARG A 410 3.31 -8.07 -1.88
CA ARG A 410 3.28 -9.39 -1.23
C ARG A 410 4.40 -10.33 -1.68
N TYR A 411 4.99 -10.11 -2.87
CA TYR A 411 5.78 -11.13 -3.58
C TYR A 411 7.03 -10.56 -4.28
N GLY A 412 7.72 -9.60 -3.65
CA GLY A 412 8.95 -9.00 -4.16
C GLY A 412 8.75 -7.58 -4.69
N PHE A 413 8.44 -6.65 -3.81
CA PHE A 413 8.33 -5.23 -4.11
C PHE A 413 9.71 -4.61 -4.17
N ASP A 414 9.98 -3.88 -5.24
CA ASP A 414 11.29 -3.30 -5.51
C ASP A 414 11.22 -1.78 -5.74
N GLU A 415 12.38 -1.17 -5.96
CA GLU A 415 12.49 0.26 -6.26
C GLU A 415 11.74 0.67 -7.54
N GLY A 416 11.64 -0.23 -8.51
CA GLY A 416 10.90 -0.02 -9.75
C GLY A 416 9.39 0.12 -9.50
N ASP A 417 8.86 -0.68 -8.58
CA ASP A 417 7.47 -0.58 -8.14
C ASP A 417 7.21 0.69 -7.33
N LEU A 418 8.13 1.07 -6.44
CA LEU A 418 8.04 2.35 -5.72
C LEU A 418 8.07 3.55 -6.67
N LYS A 419 8.93 3.52 -7.68
CA LYS A 419 8.99 4.55 -8.74
C LYS A 419 7.69 4.59 -9.54
N ARG A 420 7.10 3.43 -9.86
CA ARG A 420 5.79 3.35 -10.52
C ARG A 420 4.69 3.94 -9.65
N LEU A 421 4.66 3.61 -8.36
CA LEU A 421 3.71 4.17 -7.40
C LEU A 421 3.82 5.69 -7.32
N ARG A 422 5.04 6.22 -7.26
CA ARG A 422 5.32 7.67 -7.31
C ARG A 422 4.71 8.32 -8.54
N VAL A 423 4.93 7.76 -9.73
CA VAL A 423 4.37 8.31 -10.99
C VAL A 423 2.84 8.32 -10.94
N LEU A 424 2.21 7.24 -10.46
CA LEU A 424 0.75 7.17 -10.34
C LEU A 424 0.19 8.20 -9.34
N MET A 425 0.81 8.33 -8.17
CA MET A 425 0.39 9.31 -7.15
C MET A 425 0.55 10.76 -7.62
N LEU A 426 1.57 11.06 -8.44
CA LEU A 426 1.77 12.38 -9.03
C LEU A 426 0.75 12.68 -10.14
N GLY A 427 0.41 11.68 -10.95
CA GLY A 427 -0.48 11.84 -12.10
C GLY A 427 -1.96 11.95 -11.73
N GLN A 428 -2.38 11.39 -10.58
CA GLN A 428 -3.78 11.32 -10.18
C GLN A 428 -3.95 11.49 -8.66
N LYS A 429 -4.67 12.55 -8.27
CA LYS A 429 -4.91 12.90 -6.85
C LYS A 429 -5.65 11.81 -6.08
N GLU A 430 -6.50 11.04 -6.74
CA GLU A 430 -7.25 9.93 -6.15
C GLU A 430 -6.29 8.81 -5.76
N ILE A 431 -5.27 8.53 -6.59
CA ILE A 431 -4.29 7.47 -6.31
C ILE A 431 -3.45 7.82 -5.08
N PHE A 432 -3.14 9.10 -4.85
CA PHE A 432 -2.48 9.53 -3.63
C PHE A 432 -3.23 9.05 -2.38
N MET A 433 -4.54 9.29 -2.31
CA MET A 433 -5.37 8.86 -1.17
C MET A 433 -5.57 7.35 -1.14
N ILE A 434 -5.75 6.70 -2.30
CA ILE A 434 -5.85 5.24 -2.41
C ILE A 434 -4.60 4.58 -1.80
N ALA A 435 -3.40 5.00 -2.23
CA ALA A 435 -2.15 4.45 -1.72
C ALA A 435 -1.96 4.68 -0.22
N LEU A 436 -2.40 5.83 0.28
CA LEU A 436 -2.30 6.15 1.71
C LEU A 436 -3.32 5.40 2.58
N MET A 437 -4.42 4.91 2.01
CA MET A 437 -5.44 4.16 2.76
C MET A 437 -5.39 2.65 2.54
N ASP A 438 -4.75 2.17 1.48
CA ASP A 438 -4.81 0.76 1.08
C ASP A 438 -4.07 -0.16 2.07
N PRO A 439 -4.80 -1.02 2.82
CA PRO A 439 -4.19 -1.97 3.74
C PRO A 439 -3.23 -2.95 3.05
N LEU A 440 -3.36 -3.18 1.74
CA LEU A 440 -2.45 -4.05 0.99
C LEU A 440 -1.03 -3.48 0.91
N LEU A 441 -0.86 -2.17 1.12
CA LEU A 441 0.45 -1.52 1.15
C LEU A 441 1.06 -1.43 2.56
N LEU A 442 0.42 -2.00 3.59
CA LEU A 442 0.96 -2.05 4.96
C LEU A 442 2.39 -2.59 5.06
N PRO A 443 2.79 -3.67 4.33
CA PRO A 443 4.16 -4.19 4.40
C PRO A 443 5.22 -3.17 3.99
N VAL A 444 4.85 -2.17 3.19
CA VAL A 444 5.73 -1.10 2.68
C VAL A 444 5.25 0.28 3.14
N GLN A 445 4.50 0.34 4.25
CA GLN A 445 3.86 1.56 4.73
C GLN A 445 4.85 2.71 4.91
N GLY A 446 6.07 2.42 5.37
CA GLY A 446 7.11 3.41 5.54
C GLY A 446 7.41 4.12 4.23
N LEU A 447 7.76 3.35 3.19
CA LEU A 447 8.05 3.86 1.85
C LEU A 447 6.89 4.68 1.26
N VAL A 448 5.65 4.21 1.44
CA VAL A 448 4.45 4.92 0.95
C VAL A 448 4.22 6.24 1.70
N ASN A 449 4.39 6.23 3.02
CA ASN A 449 4.23 7.42 3.86
C ASN A 449 5.28 8.47 3.51
N ASP A 450 6.51 8.05 3.30
CA ASP A 450 7.61 8.96 3.00
C ASP A 450 7.46 9.57 1.61
N LEU A 451 7.02 8.78 0.64
CA LEU A 451 6.63 9.26 -0.68
C LEU A 451 5.50 10.29 -0.62
N ALA A 452 4.50 10.06 0.24
CA ALA A 452 3.38 10.99 0.41
C ALA A 452 3.81 12.31 1.07
N ILE A 453 4.67 12.25 2.10
CA ILE A 453 5.24 13.44 2.77
C ILE A 453 6.07 14.26 1.79
N GLU A 454 6.96 13.61 1.04
CA GLU A 454 7.79 14.29 0.02
C GLU A 454 6.90 15.03 -0.99
N HIS A 455 5.83 14.38 -1.45
CA HIS A 455 4.90 15.01 -2.38
C HIS A 455 4.19 16.22 -1.77
N MET A 456 3.70 16.10 -0.53
CA MET A 456 3.03 17.21 0.16
C MET A 456 3.97 18.40 0.40
N GLN A 457 5.21 18.14 0.81
CA GLN A 457 6.21 19.18 1.01
C GLN A 457 6.51 19.92 -0.30
N TYR A 458 6.67 19.17 -1.39
CA TYR A 458 6.84 19.75 -2.72
C TYR A 458 5.65 20.65 -3.11
N GLN A 459 4.41 20.17 -2.94
CA GLN A 459 3.21 20.95 -3.26
C GLN A 459 3.08 22.20 -2.39
N ARG A 460 3.43 22.14 -1.10
CA ARG A 460 3.43 23.30 -0.20
C ARG A 460 4.46 24.35 -0.64
N GLN A 461 5.66 23.92 -1.03
CA GLN A 461 6.70 24.82 -1.52
C GLN A 461 6.28 25.52 -2.82
N GLU A 462 5.71 24.78 -3.77
CA GLU A 462 5.22 25.35 -5.02
C GLU A 462 4.04 26.31 -4.79
N ALA A 463 3.11 25.97 -3.90
CA ALA A 463 2.01 26.86 -3.52
C ALA A 463 2.53 28.16 -2.88
N ALA A 464 3.53 28.09 -1.99
CA ALA A 464 4.13 29.26 -1.37
C ALA A 464 4.85 30.17 -2.40
N LYS A 465 5.58 29.57 -3.36
CA LYS A 465 6.20 30.33 -4.45
C LYS A 465 5.16 31.03 -5.33
N ASN A 466 4.12 30.30 -5.72
CA ASN A 466 3.05 30.86 -6.57
C ASN A 466 2.30 31.99 -5.85
N MET A 467 2.07 31.86 -4.54
CA MET A 467 1.47 32.91 -3.72
C MET A 467 2.37 34.16 -3.67
N ALA A 468 3.67 33.99 -3.43
CA ALA A 468 4.63 35.10 -3.43
C ALA A 468 4.73 35.78 -4.81
N MET A 469 4.66 35.01 -5.91
CA MET A 469 4.63 35.57 -7.27
C MET A 469 3.34 36.38 -7.51
N ALA A 470 2.18 35.85 -7.12
CA ALA A 470 0.91 36.55 -7.28
C ALA A 470 0.83 37.84 -6.46
N GLU A 471 1.40 37.85 -5.25
CA GLU A 471 1.53 39.05 -4.41
C GLU A 471 2.44 40.10 -5.07
N ALA A 472 3.55 39.66 -5.68
CA ALA A 472 4.46 40.56 -6.40
C ALA A 472 3.87 41.12 -7.72
N GLU A 473 2.98 40.39 -8.39
CA GLU A 473 2.26 40.87 -9.59
C GLU A 473 1.07 41.79 -9.25
N SER A 474 0.56 41.73 -8.02
CA SER A 474 -0.56 42.55 -7.55
C SER A 474 -0.13 43.86 -6.88
N ALA A 475 1.17 44.01 -6.59
CA ALA A 475 1.80 45.20 -6.02
C ALA A 475 2.42 46.06 -7.13
#